data_AF-A0A645AM21-F1
#
_entry.id   AF-A0A645AM21-F1
#
_cell.length_a   1.000
_cell.length_b   1.000
_cell.length_c   1.000
_cell.angle_alpha   90.00
_cell.angle_beta   90.00
_cell.angle_gamma   90.00
#
_symmetry.space_group_name_H-M   'P 1'
#
loop_
_entity.id
_entity.type
_entity.pdbx_description
1 polymer ?
#
loop_
_entity_poly.entity_id
_entity_poly.type
_entity_poly.pdbx_seq_one_letter_code
_entity_poly.pdbx_strand_id
1 'polypeptide(L)'
;MNSLCSNIIKSENIQIRGKKLIRHSTINNPQAEEEIIKQEQIEAQMQMQAQLEEELARKREEMQLKLEEAQAKHDEILTKAKEESEIILQNAQEEALNIEKKAYEEGHSQGLKNGYEDGYKEAYEENIEKAKFEAAQIIDNANKVLFEANNTVSDYMKENKKNILGLSVSIAEQVLREKFEDVNSMDSLITSVIEEYELKENFVVKVNPLYKESLDEQILTLKESYKVSGDVFVLADESIEQGNAVIDNVNGRLIVGIDHVIEKIKEELL
;
A
#
# COMPACT_ATOMS: atom_id res chain seq x y z
N MET A 1 -103.42 39.80 -119.71
CA MET A 1 -104.59 38.98 -120.09
C MET A 1 -104.39 37.59 -119.51
N ASN A 2 -105.41 37.12 -118.78
CA ASN A 2 -105.86 35.74 -118.50
C ASN A 2 -104.80 34.60 -118.38
N SER A 3 -104.72 33.88 -117.24
CA SER A 3 -105.59 32.76 -116.82
C SER A 3 -105.50 31.57 -117.81
N LEU A 4 -105.38 30.29 -117.47
CA LEU A 4 -105.79 29.44 -116.34
C LEU A 4 -105.12 28.06 -116.50
N CYS A 5 -105.01 27.31 -115.38
CA CYS A 5 -105.07 25.83 -115.28
C CYS A 5 -103.90 24.99 -115.84
N SER A 6 -103.46 23.86 -115.25
CA SER A 6 -103.99 23.05 -114.14
C SER A 6 -103.07 21.83 -113.89
N ASN A 7 -103.22 21.24 -112.70
CA ASN A 7 -103.03 19.84 -112.33
C ASN A 7 -101.71 19.39 -111.66
N ILE A 8 -101.84 19.38 -110.33
CA ILE A 8 -101.16 18.55 -109.34
C ILE A 8 -101.31 17.05 -109.67
N ILE A 9 -100.22 16.29 -109.52
CA ILE A 9 -100.27 14.91 -109.02
C ILE A 9 -99.28 14.82 -107.86
N LYS A 10 -99.80 14.60 -106.65
CA LYS A 10 -99.06 14.15 -105.47
C LYS A 10 -99.01 12.63 -105.50
N SER A 11 -97.82 12.03 -105.41
CA SER A 11 -97.67 10.66 -104.95
C SER A 11 -96.37 10.51 -104.18
N GLU A 12 -96.49 10.11 -102.92
CA GLU A 12 -95.42 9.62 -102.04
C GLU A 12 -94.96 8.24 -102.54
N ASN A 13 -93.63 7.99 -102.54
CA ASN A 13 -92.92 6.80 -103.03
C ASN A 13 -92.45 6.84 -104.50
N ILE A 14 -91.27 7.43 -104.72
CA ILE A 14 -90.43 7.12 -105.89
C ILE A 14 -89.05 6.69 -105.39
N GLN A 15 -88.76 5.38 -105.49
CA GLN A 15 -87.42 4.81 -105.35
C GLN A 15 -86.60 5.12 -106.61
N ILE A 16 -85.61 6.01 -106.51
CA ILE A 16 -84.65 6.25 -107.60
C ILE A 16 -83.63 5.11 -107.61
N ARG A 17 -83.90 4.05 -108.38
CA ARG A 17 -82.97 2.95 -108.65
C ARG A 17 -81.94 3.36 -109.71
N GLY A 18 -80.88 4.05 -109.26
CA GLY A 18 -79.64 4.23 -110.03
C GLY A 18 -79.70 5.24 -111.17
N LYS A 19 -78.61 6.00 -111.33
CA LYS A 19 -78.38 6.85 -112.50
C LYS A 19 -77.56 6.07 -113.52
N LYS A 20 -78.12 5.85 -114.72
CA LYS A 20 -77.41 5.25 -115.86
C LYS A 20 -76.72 6.38 -116.62
N LEU A 21 -75.39 6.31 -116.71
CA LEU A 21 -74.57 7.28 -117.44
C LEU A 21 -74.84 7.16 -118.94
N ILE A 22 -75.35 8.22 -119.58
CA ILE A 22 -75.41 8.32 -121.04
C ILE A 22 -74.12 9.03 -121.47
N ARG A 23 -73.20 8.29 -122.10
CA ARG A 23 -71.99 8.86 -122.70
C ARG A 23 -72.38 9.57 -124.00
N HIS A 24 -72.26 10.89 -124.05
CA HIS A 24 -72.12 11.58 -125.32
C HIS A 24 -70.65 11.49 -125.75
N SER A 25 -70.40 11.13 -127.00
CA SER A 25 -69.07 11.03 -127.57
C SER A 25 -68.60 12.41 -128.04
N THR A 26 -67.54 12.95 -127.43
CA THR A 26 -66.78 14.07 -128.00
C THR A 26 -65.28 13.89 -127.77
N ILE A 27 -64.61 13.43 -128.83
CA ILE A 27 -63.25 13.78 -129.32
C ILE A 27 -62.13 13.95 -128.26
N ASN A 28 -61.19 13.00 -128.25
CA ASN A 28 -59.91 13.04 -127.53
C ASN A 28 -58.88 13.95 -128.22
N ASN A 29 -58.07 14.70 -127.45
CA ASN A 29 -56.76 15.22 -127.89
C ASN A 29 -55.74 15.26 -126.71
N PRO A 30 -54.49 14.73 -126.85
CA PRO A 30 -53.67 14.15 -125.76
C PRO A 30 -52.80 15.08 -124.89
N GLN A 31 -52.82 16.41 -125.06
CA GLN A 31 -51.90 17.29 -124.31
C GLN A 31 -52.30 17.50 -122.83
N ALA A 32 -53.56 17.25 -122.47
CA ALA A 32 -54.02 17.34 -121.08
C ALA A 32 -53.64 16.09 -120.26
N GLU A 33 -53.49 14.91 -120.87
CA GLU A 33 -53.16 13.67 -120.16
C GLU A 33 -51.69 13.61 -119.70
N GLU A 34 -50.73 14.14 -120.48
CA GLU A 34 -49.31 14.16 -120.07
C GLU A 34 -49.01 15.12 -118.90
N GLU A 35 -49.71 16.27 -118.82
CA GLU A 35 -49.61 17.17 -117.67
C GLU A 35 -50.27 16.58 -116.43
N ILE A 36 -51.43 15.92 -116.57
CA ILE A 36 -52.11 15.23 -115.46
C ILE A 36 -51.24 14.08 -114.90
N ILE A 37 -50.63 13.25 -115.75
CA ILE A 37 -49.77 12.14 -115.31
C ILE A 37 -48.49 12.65 -114.63
N LYS A 38 -47.89 13.75 -115.11
CA LYS A 38 -46.74 14.38 -114.43
C LYS A 38 -47.14 15.00 -113.10
N GLN A 39 -48.31 15.64 -113.02
CA GLN A 39 -48.85 16.19 -111.78
C GLN A 39 -49.10 15.08 -110.75
N GLU A 40 -49.72 13.96 -111.16
CA GLU A 40 -49.97 12.79 -110.33
C GLU A 40 -48.68 12.10 -109.89
N GLN A 41 -47.66 12.01 -110.74
CA GLN A 41 -46.34 11.46 -110.39
C GLN A 41 -45.59 12.35 -109.39
N ILE A 42 -45.66 13.68 -109.55
CA ILE A 42 -45.07 14.64 -108.60
C ILE A 42 -45.81 14.57 -107.27
N GLU A 43 -47.14 14.51 -107.26
CA GLU A 43 -47.94 14.34 -106.04
C GLU A 43 -47.65 13.00 -105.34
N ALA A 44 -47.50 11.90 -106.09
CA ALA A 44 -47.14 10.60 -105.54
C ALA A 44 -45.71 10.58 -104.97
N GLN A 45 -44.74 11.22 -105.63
CA GLN A 45 -43.39 11.39 -105.09
C GLN A 45 -43.38 12.25 -103.82
N MET A 46 -44.15 13.35 -103.83
CA MET A 46 -44.26 14.26 -102.69
C MET A 46 -44.95 13.58 -101.50
N GLN A 47 -45.97 12.74 -101.75
CA GLN A 47 -46.61 11.89 -100.73
C GLN A 47 -45.66 10.83 -100.17
N MET A 48 -44.87 10.16 -101.02
CA MET A 48 -43.89 9.17 -100.57
C MET A 48 -42.75 9.80 -99.78
N GLN A 49 -42.26 10.97 -100.18
CA GLN A 49 -41.28 11.74 -99.40
C GLN A 49 -41.86 12.20 -98.05
N ALA A 50 -43.10 12.68 -98.03
CA ALA A 50 -43.77 13.06 -96.78
C ALA A 50 -43.94 11.86 -95.84
N GLN A 51 -44.32 10.68 -96.35
CA GLN A 51 -44.41 9.45 -95.55
C GLN A 51 -43.06 8.99 -94.99
N LEU A 52 -42.00 9.07 -95.78
CA LEU A 52 -40.65 8.72 -95.35
C LEU A 52 -40.10 9.70 -94.30
N GLU A 53 -40.35 10.99 -94.47
CA GLU A 53 -40.01 12.01 -93.47
C GLU A 53 -40.78 11.81 -92.16
N GLU A 54 -42.06 11.43 -92.23
CA GLU A 54 -42.87 11.10 -91.05
C GLU A 54 -42.38 9.83 -90.33
N GLU A 55 -41.94 8.80 -91.06
CA GLU A 55 -41.34 7.59 -90.47
C GLU A 55 -39.97 7.87 -89.83
N LEU A 56 -39.12 8.67 -90.50
CA LEU A 56 -37.83 9.10 -89.95
C LEU A 56 -37.98 10.01 -88.75
N ALA A 57 -38.99 10.90 -88.74
CA ALA A 57 -39.34 11.72 -87.60
C ALA A 57 -39.77 10.84 -86.40
N ARG A 58 -40.66 9.85 -86.63
CA ARG A 58 -41.05 8.88 -85.60
C ARG A 58 -39.87 8.08 -85.05
N LYS A 59 -38.99 7.57 -85.90
CA LYS A 59 -37.79 6.84 -85.46
C LYS A 59 -36.78 7.71 -84.70
N ARG A 60 -36.64 8.98 -85.07
CA ARG A 60 -35.81 9.96 -84.34
C ARG A 60 -36.40 10.26 -82.97
N GLU A 61 -37.71 10.46 -82.89
CA GLU A 61 -38.43 10.67 -81.63
C GLU A 61 -38.30 9.44 -80.71
N GLU A 62 -38.45 8.23 -81.25
CA GLU A 62 -38.30 6.98 -80.49
C GLU A 62 -36.85 6.76 -80.01
N MET A 63 -35.84 7.08 -80.84
CA MET A 63 -34.44 7.06 -80.40
C MET A 63 -34.16 8.10 -79.32
N GLN A 64 -34.71 9.31 -79.47
CA GLN A 64 -34.52 10.39 -78.51
C GLN A 64 -35.14 10.03 -77.15
N LEU A 65 -36.36 9.47 -77.15
CA LEU A 65 -36.99 8.91 -75.95
C LEU A 65 -36.13 7.82 -75.29
N LYS A 66 -35.58 6.87 -76.07
CA LYS A 66 -34.69 5.83 -75.53
C LYS A 66 -33.38 6.40 -74.96
N LEU A 67 -32.85 7.47 -75.55
CA LEU A 67 -31.62 8.12 -75.09
C LEU A 67 -31.87 8.90 -73.80
N GLU A 68 -33.00 9.60 -73.71
CA GLU A 68 -33.48 10.26 -72.50
C GLU A 68 -33.74 9.25 -71.36
N GLU A 69 -34.39 8.12 -71.66
CA GLU A 69 -34.57 7.03 -70.68
C GLU A 69 -33.24 6.43 -70.21
N ALA A 70 -32.27 6.24 -71.12
CA ALA A 70 -30.95 5.72 -70.78
C ALA A 70 -30.14 6.71 -69.92
N GLN A 71 -30.22 8.01 -70.23
CA GLN A 71 -29.62 9.07 -69.42
C GLN A 71 -30.27 9.16 -68.04
N ALA A 72 -31.60 9.12 -67.96
CA ALA A 72 -32.31 9.13 -66.68
C ALA A 72 -31.92 7.93 -65.80
N LYS A 73 -31.82 6.72 -66.38
CA LYS A 73 -31.36 5.52 -65.64
C LYS A 73 -29.89 5.60 -65.23
N HIS A 74 -29.02 6.13 -66.09
CA HIS A 74 -27.62 6.36 -65.76
C HIS A 74 -27.50 7.28 -64.55
N ASP A 75 -28.20 8.42 -64.58
CA ASP A 75 -28.15 9.41 -63.50
C ASP A 75 -28.77 8.85 -62.22
N GLU A 76 -29.84 8.05 -62.31
CA GLU A 76 -30.41 7.33 -61.16
C GLU A 76 -29.39 6.37 -60.52
N ILE A 77 -28.69 5.55 -61.31
CA ILE A 77 -27.67 4.63 -60.82
C ILE A 77 -26.51 5.38 -60.17
N LEU A 78 -26.06 6.48 -60.78
CA LEU A 78 -24.95 7.28 -60.29
C LEU A 78 -25.31 8.00 -58.99
N THR A 79 -26.56 8.46 -58.87
CA THR A 79 -27.10 9.06 -57.64
C THR A 79 -27.18 8.01 -56.53
N LYS A 80 -27.75 6.84 -56.80
CA LYS A 80 -27.80 5.72 -55.84
C LYS A 80 -26.43 5.26 -55.38
N ALA A 81 -25.48 5.10 -56.30
CA ALA A 81 -24.12 4.68 -55.96
C ALA A 81 -23.39 5.72 -55.09
N LYS A 82 -23.66 7.02 -55.30
CA LYS A 82 -23.14 8.09 -54.43
C LYS A 82 -23.78 8.04 -53.04
N GLU A 83 -25.10 7.91 -52.96
CA GLU A 83 -25.81 7.79 -51.68
C GLU A 83 -25.34 6.57 -50.89
N GLU A 84 -25.21 5.40 -51.53
CA GLU A 84 -24.69 4.19 -50.90
C GLU A 84 -23.24 4.37 -50.43
N SER A 85 -22.39 5.00 -51.24
CA SER A 85 -21.00 5.29 -50.86
C SER A 85 -20.92 6.24 -49.67
N GLU A 86 -21.78 7.27 -49.61
CA GLU A 86 -21.85 8.20 -48.48
C GLU A 86 -22.30 7.48 -47.21
N ILE A 87 -23.31 6.62 -47.30
CA ILE A 87 -23.78 5.80 -46.18
C ILE A 87 -22.66 4.88 -45.66
N ILE A 88 -21.94 4.21 -46.56
CA ILE A 88 -20.81 3.34 -46.18
C ILE A 88 -19.72 4.14 -45.47
N LEU A 89 -19.36 5.31 -46.00
CA LEU A 89 -18.36 6.20 -45.39
C LEU A 89 -18.80 6.67 -44.01
N GLN A 90 -20.06 7.04 -43.86
CA GLN A 90 -20.62 7.52 -42.60
C GLN A 90 -20.64 6.40 -41.55
N ASN A 91 -21.08 5.19 -41.94
CA ASN A 91 -21.06 4.02 -41.07
C ASN A 91 -19.63 3.63 -40.66
N ALA A 92 -18.68 3.66 -41.59
CA ALA A 92 -17.28 3.35 -41.30
C ALA A 92 -16.65 4.38 -40.34
N GLN A 93 -17.01 5.66 -40.47
CA GLN A 93 -16.58 6.72 -39.54
C GLN A 93 -17.18 6.52 -38.14
N GLU A 94 -18.47 6.18 -38.06
CA GLU A 94 -19.14 5.92 -36.79
C GLU A 94 -18.58 4.66 -36.09
N GLU A 95 -18.34 3.59 -36.83
CA GLU A 95 -17.67 2.39 -36.31
C GLU A 95 -16.25 2.69 -35.82
N ALA A 96 -15.46 3.46 -36.58
CA ALA A 96 -14.11 3.84 -36.19
C ALA A 96 -14.10 4.62 -34.86
N LEU A 97 -15.01 5.60 -34.71
CA LEU A 97 -15.16 6.37 -33.47
C LEU A 97 -15.60 5.47 -32.29
N ASN A 98 -16.51 4.52 -32.53
CA ASN A 98 -16.94 3.58 -31.50
C ASN A 98 -15.82 2.63 -31.07
N ILE A 99 -15.01 2.14 -32.01
CA ILE A 99 -13.84 1.29 -31.73
C ILE A 99 -12.81 2.08 -30.93
N GLU A 100 -12.50 3.31 -31.35
CA GLU A 100 -11.55 4.17 -30.64
C GLU A 100 -11.99 4.44 -29.20
N LYS A 101 -13.27 4.78 -29.01
CA LYS A 101 -13.83 5.03 -27.67
C LYS A 101 -13.77 3.79 -26.78
N LYS A 102 -14.15 2.62 -27.29
CA LYS A 102 -14.08 1.35 -26.55
C LYS A 102 -12.64 0.99 -26.20
N ALA A 103 -11.73 1.06 -27.15
CA ALA A 103 -10.32 0.75 -26.92
C ALA A 103 -9.69 1.70 -25.89
N TYR A 104 -10.07 2.98 -25.91
CA TYR A 104 -9.64 3.95 -24.91
C TYR A 104 -10.19 3.61 -23.53
N GLU A 105 -11.50 3.35 -23.40
CA GLU A 105 -12.14 3.01 -22.12
C GLU A 105 -11.57 1.72 -21.53
N GLU A 106 -11.41 0.67 -22.34
CA GLU A 106 -10.83 -0.62 -21.93
C GLU A 106 -9.36 -0.46 -21.56
N GLY A 107 -8.56 0.21 -22.40
CA GLY A 107 -7.14 0.45 -22.14
C GLY A 107 -6.91 1.29 -20.88
N HIS A 108 -7.72 2.33 -20.67
CA HIS A 108 -7.66 3.16 -19.47
C HIS A 108 -8.08 2.37 -18.23
N SER A 109 -9.18 1.62 -18.29
CA SER A 109 -9.64 0.79 -17.15
C SER A 109 -8.62 -0.27 -16.77
N GLN A 110 -8.05 -0.97 -17.77
CA GLN A 110 -7.03 -1.98 -17.55
C GLN A 110 -5.73 -1.36 -17.01
N GLY A 111 -5.29 -0.23 -17.59
CA GLY A 111 -4.09 0.48 -17.15
C GLY A 111 -4.21 0.98 -15.71
N LEU A 112 -5.38 1.47 -15.33
CA LEU A 112 -5.64 1.95 -13.97
C LEU A 112 -5.67 0.79 -12.95
N LYS A 113 -6.28 -0.34 -13.32
CA LYS A 113 -6.28 -1.54 -12.48
C LYS A 113 -4.87 -2.12 -12.31
N ASN A 114 -4.13 -2.29 -13.40
CA ASN A 114 -2.76 -2.81 -13.36
C ASN A 114 -1.84 -1.87 -12.59
N GLY A 115 -1.88 -0.57 -12.86
CA GLY A 115 -1.06 0.42 -12.15
C GLY A 115 -1.36 0.48 -10.66
N TYR A 116 -2.62 0.27 -10.25
CA TYR A 116 -2.98 0.17 -8.84
C TYR A 116 -2.44 -1.12 -8.20
N GLU A 117 -2.60 -2.28 -8.84
CA GLU A 117 -2.09 -3.56 -8.32
C GLU A 117 -0.56 -3.58 -8.25
N ASP A 118 0.13 -3.14 -9.31
CA ASP A 118 1.59 -3.09 -9.37
C ASP A 118 2.13 -2.10 -8.34
N GLY A 119 1.58 -0.88 -8.29
CA GLY A 119 1.98 0.13 -7.31
C GLY A 119 1.68 -0.30 -5.87
N TYR A 120 0.56 -0.96 -5.62
CA TYR A 120 0.25 -1.52 -4.30
C TYR A 120 1.24 -2.62 -3.94
N LYS A 121 1.53 -3.56 -4.85
CA LYS A 121 2.42 -4.69 -4.58
C LYS A 121 3.86 -4.24 -4.34
N GLU A 122 4.40 -3.37 -5.18
CA GLU A 122 5.75 -2.82 -5.03
C GLU A 122 5.88 -2.04 -3.72
N ALA A 123 4.92 -1.16 -3.43
CA ALA A 123 4.91 -0.40 -2.19
C ALA A 123 4.72 -1.29 -0.95
N TYR A 124 3.84 -2.30 -1.01
CA TYR A 124 3.55 -3.19 0.10
C TYR A 124 4.71 -4.14 0.38
N GLU A 125 5.22 -4.84 -0.62
CA GLU A 125 6.28 -5.84 -0.46
C GLU A 125 7.61 -5.20 -0.02
N GLU A 126 8.05 -4.11 -0.66
CA GLU A 126 9.33 -3.49 -0.27
C GLU A 126 9.27 -2.79 1.08
N ASN A 127 8.18 -2.06 1.37
CA ASN A 127 8.14 -1.24 2.58
C ASN A 127 7.75 -2.04 3.81
N ILE A 128 6.92 -3.08 3.69
CA ILE A 128 6.53 -3.85 4.88
C ILE A 128 7.66 -4.72 5.40
N GLU A 129 8.42 -5.38 4.53
CA GLU A 129 9.54 -6.19 5.01
C GLU A 129 10.65 -5.32 5.63
N LYS A 130 10.95 -4.16 5.02
CA LYS A 130 11.84 -3.16 5.63
C LYS A 130 11.29 -2.68 6.97
N ALA A 131 10.01 -2.29 7.03
CA ALA A 131 9.38 -1.80 8.26
C ALA A 131 9.34 -2.86 9.37
N LYS A 132 9.07 -4.14 9.04
CA LYS A 132 9.11 -5.25 10.00
C LYS A 132 10.53 -5.47 10.52
N PHE A 133 11.52 -5.44 9.64
CA PHE A 133 12.92 -5.59 10.02
C PHE A 133 13.38 -4.46 10.94
N GLU A 134 13.10 -3.21 10.57
CA GLU A 134 13.40 -2.03 11.39
C GLU A 134 12.67 -2.09 12.75
N ALA A 135 11.38 -2.46 12.75
CA ALA A 135 10.62 -2.63 13.99
C ALA A 135 11.23 -3.73 14.89
N ALA A 136 11.64 -4.86 14.32
CA ALA A 136 12.30 -5.93 15.07
C ALA A 136 13.65 -5.47 15.64
N GLN A 137 14.43 -4.68 14.88
CA GLN A 137 15.68 -4.09 15.39
C GLN A 137 15.43 -3.09 16.52
N ILE A 138 14.40 -2.25 16.41
CA ILE A 138 14.03 -1.31 17.48
C ILE A 138 13.66 -2.08 18.75
N ILE A 139 12.86 -3.14 18.63
CA ILE A 139 12.46 -3.98 19.78
C ILE A 139 13.68 -4.67 20.40
N ASP A 140 14.57 -5.26 19.59
CA ASP A 140 15.79 -5.91 20.08
C ASP A 140 16.70 -4.93 20.82
N ASN A 141 16.91 -3.74 20.24
CA ASN A 141 17.70 -2.69 20.88
C ASN A 141 17.05 -2.21 22.19
N ALA A 142 15.73 -2.02 22.22
CA ALA A 142 15.02 -1.65 23.44
C ALA A 142 15.17 -2.72 24.53
N ASN A 143 15.06 -4.00 24.18
CA ASN A 143 15.25 -5.10 25.10
C ASN A 143 16.69 -5.17 25.65
N LYS A 144 17.70 -4.95 24.81
CA LYS A 144 19.11 -4.87 25.23
C LYS A 144 19.33 -3.74 26.23
N VAL A 145 18.84 -2.54 25.94
CA VAL A 145 18.93 -1.39 26.84
C VAL A 145 18.24 -1.67 28.17
N LEU A 146 17.06 -2.30 28.15
CA LEU A 146 16.35 -2.68 29.38
C LEU A 146 17.14 -3.72 30.20
N PHE A 147 17.74 -4.70 29.53
CA PHE A 147 18.56 -5.71 30.20
C PHE A 147 19.81 -5.11 30.84
N GLU A 148 20.53 -4.26 30.11
CA GLU A 148 21.70 -3.53 30.59
C GLU A 148 21.36 -2.60 31.77
N ALA A 149 20.23 -1.90 31.69
CA ALA A 149 19.73 -1.05 32.77
C ALA A 149 19.43 -1.87 34.04
N ASN A 150 18.76 -3.02 33.90
CA ASN A 150 18.48 -3.91 35.03
C ASN A 150 19.76 -4.44 35.68
N ASN A 151 20.75 -4.84 34.87
CA ASN A 151 22.04 -5.30 35.40
C ASN A 151 22.77 -4.17 36.13
N THR A 152 22.79 -2.97 35.54
CA THR A 152 23.41 -1.79 36.15
C THR A 152 22.78 -1.47 37.51
N VAL A 153 21.45 -1.51 37.60
CA VAL A 153 20.73 -1.31 38.88
C VAL A 153 21.07 -2.41 39.88
N SER A 154 21.12 -3.67 39.45
CA SER A 154 21.47 -4.80 40.33
C SER A 154 22.88 -4.64 40.91
N ASP A 155 23.85 -4.29 40.06
CA ASP A 155 25.24 -4.12 40.48
C ASP A 155 25.41 -2.89 41.37
N TYR A 156 24.74 -1.78 41.04
CA TYR A 156 24.68 -0.60 41.91
C TYR A 156 24.10 -0.93 43.29
N MET A 157 23.05 -1.74 43.37
CA MET A 157 22.47 -2.19 44.65
C MET A 157 23.44 -3.06 45.45
N LYS A 158 24.15 -3.99 44.80
CA LYS A 158 25.16 -4.84 45.47
C LYS A 158 26.31 -4.01 46.00
N GLU A 159 26.84 -3.10 45.19
CA GLU A 159 27.94 -2.22 45.56
C GLU A 159 27.53 -1.30 46.72
N ASN A 160 26.35 -0.67 46.64
CA ASN A 160 25.84 0.16 47.74
C ASN A 160 25.62 -0.64 49.01
N LYS A 161 25.11 -1.88 48.93
CA LYS A 161 24.97 -2.75 50.12
C LYS A 161 26.33 -2.98 50.77
N LYS A 162 27.35 -3.32 49.97
CA LYS A 162 28.72 -3.51 50.47
C LYS A 162 29.27 -2.23 51.11
N ASN A 163 29.05 -1.07 50.48
CA ASN A 163 29.50 0.22 50.98
C ASN A 163 28.81 0.60 52.31
N ILE A 164 27.50 0.39 52.42
CA ILE A 164 26.74 0.66 53.66
C ILE A 164 27.21 -0.25 54.79
N LEU A 165 27.42 -1.54 54.52
CA LEU A 165 27.94 -2.48 55.51
C LEU A 165 29.35 -2.10 55.93
N GLY A 166 30.24 -1.79 54.98
CA GLY A 166 31.59 -1.31 55.26
C GLY A 166 31.58 -0.07 56.14
N LEU A 167 30.76 0.93 55.82
CA LEU A 167 30.61 2.15 56.63
C LEU A 167 30.12 1.83 58.04
N SER A 168 29.15 0.92 58.17
CA SER A 168 28.59 0.51 59.46
C SER A 168 29.64 -0.18 60.33
N VAL A 169 30.45 -1.06 59.75
CA VAL A 169 31.58 -1.71 60.42
C VAL A 169 32.63 -0.68 60.83
N SER A 170 32.97 0.29 59.98
CA SER A 170 33.91 1.35 60.33
C SER A 170 33.43 2.24 61.47
N ILE A 171 32.14 2.60 61.50
CA ILE A 171 31.56 3.36 62.61
C ILE A 171 31.60 2.53 63.90
N ALA A 172 31.24 1.24 63.84
CA ALA A 172 31.29 0.36 65.00
C ALA A 172 32.73 0.22 65.54
N GLU A 173 33.71 0.02 64.66
CA GLU A 173 35.13 -0.03 65.00
C GLU A 173 35.58 1.25 65.70
N GLN A 174 35.21 2.43 65.17
CA GLN A 174 35.56 3.71 65.78
C GLN A 174 34.96 3.86 67.19
N VAL A 175 33.66 3.57 67.36
CA VAL A 175 32.98 3.66 68.67
C VAL A 175 33.57 2.68 69.67
N LEU A 176 33.92 1.46 69.23
CA LEU A 176 34.58 0.48 70.10
C LEU A 176 35.95 0.99 70.53
N ARG A 177 36.78 1.50 69.61
CA ARG A 177 38.11 2.02 69.96
C ARG A 177 38.02 3.15 70.98
N GLU A 178 37.08 4.08 70.81
CA GLU A 178 36.81 5.15 71.79
C GLU A 178 36.40 4.57 73.16
N LYS A 179 35.55 3.53 73.20
CA LYS A 179 35.14 2.90 74.46
C LYS A 179 36.29 2.20 75.20
N PHE A 180 37.27 1.67 74.47
CA PHE A 180 38.44 1.00 75.06
C PHE A 180 39.58 1.96 75.42
N GLU A 181 39.43 3.28 75.21
CA GLU A 181 40.30 4.26 75.89
C GLU A 181 40.06 4.25 77.42
N ASP A 182 38.87 3.85 77.87
CA ASP A 182 38.55 3.61 79.28
C ASP A 182 39.05 2.23 79.74
N VAL A 183 39.99 2.24 80.69
CA VAL A 183 40.67 1.06 81.21
C VAL A 183 39.71 0.04 81.81
N ASN A 184 38.62 0.49 82.44
CA ASN A 184 37.61 -0.40 83.05
C ASN A 184 36.89 -1.28 82.02
N SER A 185 36.79 -0.79 80.77
CA SER A 185 36.22 -1.57 79.67
C SER A 185 37.04 -2.82 79.39
N MET A 186 38.37 -2.73 79.54
CA MET A 186 39.27 -3.87 79.34
C MET A 186 39.18 -4.87 80.48
N ASP A 187 39.10 -4.40 81.72
CA ASP A 187 38.90 -5.27 82.90
C ASP A 187 37.62 -6.10 82.80
N SER A 188 36.54 -5.45 82.34
CA SER A 188 35.24 -6.10 82.11
C SER A 188 35.31 -7.14 81.00
N LEU A 189 36.02 -6.84 79.90
CA LEU A 189 36.22 -7.77 78.79
C LEU A 189 37.00 -9.01 79.25
N ILE A 190 38.14 -8.81 79.89
CA ILE A 190 39.00 -9.92 80.35
C ILE A 190 38.28 -10.78 81.40
N THR A 191 37.57 -10.16 82.35
CA THR A 191 36.76 -10.89 83.33
C THR A 191 35.71 -11.77 82.64
N SER A 192 35.01 -11.22 81.64
CA SER A 192 34.01 -11.97 80.87
C SER A 192 34.64 -13.14 80.10
N VAL A 193 35.79 -12.94 79.49
CA VAL A 193 36.52 -14.00 78.77
C VAL A 193 36.98 -15.11 79.71
N ILE A 194 37.48 -14.77 80.90
CA ILE A 194 37.87 -15.74 81.93
C ILE A 194 36.67 -16.59 82.36
N GLU A 195 35.50 -15.97 82.55
CA GLU A 195 34.27 -16.65 82.93
C GLU A 195 33.71 -17.53 81.79
N GLU A 196 33.64 -17.02 80.56
CA GLU A 196 33.09 -17.72 79.40
C GLU A 196 33.94 -18.95 79.00
N TYR A 197 35.27 -18.83 79.04
CA TYR A 197 36.19 -19.91 78.69
C TYR A 197 36.62 -20.76 79.89
N GLU A 198 36.04 -20.52 81.07
CA GLU A 198 36.37 -21.19 82.33
C GLU A 198 37.88 -21.29 82.61
N LEU A 199 38.61 -20.18 82.45
CA LEU A 199 40.06 -20.13 82.63
C LEU A 199 40.43 -20.21 84.12
N LYS A 200 40.53 -21.44 84.65
CA LYS A 200 40.80 -21.70 86.08
C LYS A 200 42.27 -21.98 86.40
N GLU A 201 43.05 -22.42 85.41
CA GLU A 201 44.46 -22.80 85.51
C GLU A 201 45.41 -21.60 85.31
N ASN A 202 46.72 -21.86 85.20
CA ASN A 202 47.73 -20.80 85.03
C ASN A 202 47.68 -20.23 83.61
N PHE A 203 47.54 -18.91 83.46
CA PHE A 203 47.56 -18.24 82.15
C PHE A 203 48.24 -16.88 82.20
N VAL A 204 48.68 -16.42 81.03
CA VAL A 204 49.35 -15.13 80.86
C VAL A 204 48.47 -14.24 79.99
N VAL A 205 48.16 -13.04 80.46
CA VAL A 205 47.41 -12.02 79.73
C VAL A 205 48.39 -10.97 79.23
N LYS A 206 48.55 -10.86 77.91
CA LYS A 206 49.34 -9.81 77.26
C LYS A 206 48.40 -8.71 76.79
N VAL A 207 48.69 -7.48 77.16
CA VAL A 207 47.86 -6.29 76.89
C VAL A 207 48.73 -5.08 76.60
N ASN A 208 48.12 -4.07 75.97
CA ASN A 208 48.73 -2.75 75.89
C ASN A 208 49.11 -2.23 77.29
N PRO A 209 50.27 -1.54 77.47
CA PRO A 209 50.71 -1.02 78.76
C PRO A 209 49.67 -0.17 79.50
N LEU A 210 48.77 0.50 78.77
CA LEU A 210 47.67 1.30 79.33
C LEU A 210 46.80 0.54 80.34
N TYR A 211 46.58 -0.77 80.13
CA TYR A 211 45.64 -1.55 80.92
C TYR A 211 46.29 -2.36 82.05
N LYS A 212 47.62 -2.46 82.06
CA LYS A 212 48.34 -3.41 82.93
C LYS A 212 48.01 -3.22 84.41
N GLU A 213 48.09 -1.98 84.90
CA GLU A 213 47.94 -1.67 86.33
C GLU A 213 46.54 -2.03 86.85
N SER A 214 45.49 -1.61 86.13
CA SER A 214 44.10 -1.93 86.49
C SER A 214 43.80 -3.43 86.41
N LEU A 215 44.31 -4.10 85.37
CA LEU A 215 44.13 -5.55 85.22
C LEU A 215 44.84 -6.34 86.31
N ASP A 216 46.02 -5.92 86.78
CA ASP A 216 46.71 -6.55 87.90
C ASP A 216 45.86 -6.47 89.18
N GLU A 217 45.27 -5.31 89.49
CA GLU A 217 44.35 -5.14 90.64
C GLU A 217 43.07 -5.98 90.49
N GLN A 218 42.49 -6.00 89.29
CA GLN A 218 41.30 -6.77 88.99
C GLN A 218 41.56 -8.27 89.13
N ILE A 219 42.71 -8.78 88.66
CA ILE A 219 43.09 -10.19 88.77
C ILE A 219 43.32 -10.59 90.23
N LEU A 220 43.89 -9.72 91.07
CA LEU A 220 43.99 -9.98 92.51
C LEU A 220 42.59 -10.17 93.12
N THR A 221 41.64 -9.30 92.77
CA THR A 221 40.25 -9.39 93.21
C THR A 221 39.56 -10.69 92.73
N LEU A 222 39.85 -11.13 91.49
CA LEU A 222 39.34 -12.40 90.95
C LEU A 222 39.93 -13.63 91.66
N LYS A 223 41.20 -13.56 92.09
CA LYS A 223 41.82 -14.62 92.92
C LYS A 223 41.20 -14.67 94.31
N GLU A 224 40.97 -13.52 94.95
CA GLU A 224 40.34 -13.45 96.28
C GLU A 224 38.88 -13.96 96.28
N SER A 225 38.17 -13.77 95.18
CA SER A 225 36.81 -14.29 94.98
C SER A 225 36.76 -15.76 94.51
N TYR A 226 37.91 -16.46 94.47
CA TYR A 226 38.05 -17.86 94.03
C TYR A 226 37.56 -18.12 92.59
N LYS A 227 37.44 -17.08 91.76
CA LYS A 227 37.06 -17.22 90.34
C LYS A 227 38.19 -17.78 89.49
N VAL A 228 39.44 -17.54 89.90
CA VAL A 228 40.65 -18.13 89.30
C VAL A 228 41.47 -18.80 90.39
N SER A 229 41.91 -20.05 90.14
CA SER A 229 42.68 -20.84 91.11
C SER A 229 44.18 -20.94 90.76
N GLY A 230 44.54 -20.65 89.51
CA GLY A 230 45.92 -20.67 89.01
C GLY A 230 46.68 -19.34 89.12
N ASP A 231 47.96 -19.41 88.80
CA ASP A 231 48.86 -18.27 88.66
C ASP A 231 48.57 -17.52 87.35
N VAL A 232 47.94 -16.35 87.49
CA VAL A 232 47.73 -15.39 86.40
C VAL A 232 48.81 -14.32 86.41
N PHE A 233 49.38 -14.04 85.23
CA PHE A 233 50.37 -12.97 85.02
C PHE A 233 49.90 -12.00 83.93
N VAL A 234 49.94 -10.69 84.22
CA VAL A 234 49.69 -9.65 83.21
C VAL A 234 51.02 -9.09 82.69
N LEU A 235 51.20 -9.14 81.38
CA LEU A 235 52.36 -8.59 80.69
C LEU A 235 51.95 -7.40 79.84
N ALA A 236 52.66 -6.27 80.02
CA ALA A 236 52.57 -5.16 79.10
C ALA A 236 53.36 -5.47 77.82
N ASP A 237 52.70 -5.32 76.69
CA ASP A 237 53.26 -5.53 75.36
C ASP A 237 52.88 -4.34 74.47
N GLU A 238 53.86 -3.53 74.09
CA GLU A 238 53.66 -2.35 73.23
C GLU A 238 53.24 -2.72 71.80
N SER A 239 53.44 -3.98 71.38
CA SER A 239 52.99 -4.45 70.06
C SER A 239 51.48 -4.71 70.00
N ILE A 240 50.80 -4.74 71.15
CA ILE A 240 49.35 -4.94 71.22
C ILE A 240 48.65 -3.58 71.20
N GLU A 241 47.80 -3.38 70.19
CA GLU A 241 46.96 -2.18 70.09
C GLU A 241 45.93 -2.09 71.22
N GLN A 242 45.49 -0.86 71.51
CA GLN A 242 44.45 -0.59 72.50
C GLN A 242 43.14 -1.32 72.14
N GLY A 243 42.45 -1.85 73.16
CA GLY A 243 41.25 -2.66 72.99
C GLY A 243 41.50 -4.13 72.58
N ASN A 244 42.76 -4.58 72.57
CA ASN A 244 43.12 -5.97 72.29
C ASN A 244 43.90 -6.63 73.44
N ALA A 245 43.80 -7.95 73.53
CA ALA A 245 44.57 -8.80 74.41
C ALA A 245 44.87 -10.16 73.79
N VAL A 246 45.95 -10.78 74.28
CA VAL A 246 46.29 -12.16 73.99
C VAL A 246 46.41 -12.91 75.29
N ILE A 247 45.67 -14.01 75.41
CA ILE A 247 45.70 -14.89 76.58
C ILE A 247 46.39 -16.21 76.18
N ASP A 248 47.54 -16.49 76.79
CA ASP A 248 48.29 -17.73 76.59
C ASP A 248 48.09 -18.67 77.80
N ASN A 249 47.64 -19.90 77.55
CA ASN A 249 47.50 -20.97 78.56
C ASN A 249 48.15 -22.28 78.02
N VAL A 250 48.28 -23.31 78.85
CA VAL A 250 48.81 -24.65 78.50
C VAL A 250 48.07 -25.30 77.33
N ASN A 251 46.80 -24.95 77.13
CA ASN A 251 45.96 -25.48 76.06
C ASN A 251 46.04 -24.68 74.76
N GLY A 252 46.70 -23.51 74.75
CA GLY A 252 46.87 -22.70 73.55
C GLY A 252 46.76 -21.19 73.79
N ARG A 253 46.63 -20.48 72.67
CA ARG A 253 46.53 -19.02 72.61
C ARG A 253 45.13 -18.59 72.22
N LEU A 254 44.57 -17.64 72.96
CA LEU A 254 43.32 -16.97 72.66
C LEU A 254 43.59 -15.49 72.33
N ILE A 255 43.11 -15.03 71.18
CA ILE A 255 43.19 -13.63 70.76
C ILE A 255 41.80 -13.03 70.98
N VAL A 256 41.72 -11.96 71.77
CA VAL A 256 40.47 -11.26 72.09
C VAL A 256 40.65 -9.76 71.90
N GLY A 257 39.60 -9.08 71.48
CA GLY A 257 39.64 -7.63 71.27
C GLY A 257 38.90 -7.18 70.05
N ILE A 258 38.99 -5.87 69.81
CA ILE A 258 38.28 -5.18 68.73
C ILE A 258 38.67 -5.77 67.38
N ASP A 259 39.96 -5.96 67.12
CA ASP A 259 40.43 -6.31 65.77
C ASP A 259 39.93 -7.68 65.33
N HIS A 260 40.03 -8.67 66.22
CA HIS A 260 39.56 -10.03 65.94
C HIS A 260 38.04 -10.10 65.75
N VAL A 261 37.27 -9.33 66.54
CA VAL A 261 35.82 -9.28 66.42
C VAL A 261 35.41 -8.60 65.11
N ILE A 262 36.05 -7.47 64.78
CA ILE A 262 35.77 -6.73 63.54
C ILE A 262 36.18 -7.55 62.32
N GLU A 263 37.30 -8.27 62.35
CA GLU A 263 37.73 -9.17 61.28
C GLU A 263 36.68 -10.27 61.03
N LYS A 264 36.23 -10.97 62.08
CA LYS A 264 35.17 -11.97 61.95
C LYS A 264 33.85 -11.39 61.41
N ILE A 265 33.48 -10.19 61.85
CA ILE A 265 32.27 -9.52 61.32
C ILE A 265 32.44 -9.20 59.84
N LYS A 266 33.64 -8.75 59.42
CA LYS A 266 33.95 -8.49 58.01
C LYS A 266 33.87 -9.78 57.19
N GLU A 267 34.43 -10.89 57.68
CA GLU A 267 34.39 -12.20 57.00
C GLU A 267 32.97 -12.74 56.80
N GLU A 268 32.09 -12.55 57.78
CA GLU A 268 30.71 -13.07 57.73
C GLU A 268 29.74 -12.16 56.95
N LEU A 269 30.00 -10.84 56.92
CA LEU A 269 29.05 -9.86 56.39
C LEU A 269 29.46 -9.21 55.05
N LEU A 270 30.74 -9.19 54.67
CA LEU A 270 31.26 -8.48 53.49
C LEU A 270 31.84 -9.41 52.42
#